data_AF-A0A316HCD5-F1
#
_entry.id   AF-A0A316HCD5-F1
#
_cell.length_a   1.000
_cell.length_b   1.000
_cell.length_c   1.000
_cell.angle_alpha   90.00
_cell.angle_beta   90.00
_cell.angle_gamma   90.00
#
_symmetry.space_group_name_H-M   'P 1'
#
loop_
_entity.id
_entity.type
_entity.pdbx_description
1 polymer ?
#
loop_
_entity_poly.entity_id
_entity_poly.type
_entity_poly.pdbx_seq_one_letter_code
_entity_poly.pdbx_strand_id
1 'polypeptide(L)' 'MGFIKTIAIGAAVAYGINYLTKKGPDGKSIIDNLVDNAPDWAERAKKYGELTLEQIAVRAQNIRDNTRG' A
#
# COMPACT_ATOMS: atom_id res chain seq x y z
N MET A 1 -7.19 -9.45 -14.70
CA MET A 1 -7.25 -8.01 -14.36
C MET A 1 -6.50 -7.64 -13.07
N GLY A 2 -5.57 -8.46 -12.53
CA GLY A 2 -4.86 -8.15 -11.27
C GLY A 2 -3.52 -7.45 -11.47
N PHE A 3 -2.70 -7.95 -12.40
CA PHE A 3 -1.30 -7.52 -12.58
C PHE A 3 -1.13 -6.07 -13.02
N ILE A 4 -2.01 -5.58 -13.91
CA ILE A 4 -1.98 -4.18 -14.38
C ILE A 4 -2.31 -3.22 -13.22
N LYS A 5 -3.22 -3.61 -12.32
CA LYS A 5 -3.60 -2.78 -11.17
C LYS A 5 -2.46 -2.67 -10.15
N THR A 6 -1.73 -3.76 -9.89
CA THR A 6 -0.53 -3.73 -9.03
C THR A 6 0.59 -2.92 -9.66
N ILE A 7 0.81 -3.02 -10.97
CA ILE A 7 1.80 -2.17 -11.67
C ILE A 7 1.41 -0.69 -11.58
N ALA A 8 0.13 -0.36 -11.81
CA ALA A 8 -0.34 1.02 -11.71
C ALA A 8 -0.20 1.60 -10.30
N ILE A 9 -0.50 0.80 -9.26
CA ILE A 9 -0.29 1.18 -7.85
C ILE A 9 1.21 1.37 -7.57
N GLY A 10 2.07 0.44 -8.02
CA GLY A 10 3.52 0.56 -7.87
C GLY A 10 4.10 1.80 -8.55
N ALA A 11 3.63 2.10 -9.77
CA ALA A 11 4.01 3.29 -10.51
C ALA A 11 3.55 4.59 -9.81
N ALA A 12 2.32 4.62 -9.28
CA ALA A 12 1.80 5.77 -8.54
C ALA A 12 2.57 6.01 -7.24
N VAL A 13 2.93 4.95 -6.49
CA VAL A 13 3.76 5.04 -5.28
C VAL A 13 5.16 5.52 -5.63
N ALA A 14 5.80 4.97 -6.65
CA ALA A 14 7.13 5.39 -7.08
C ALA A 14 7.15 6.85 -7.56
N TYR A 15 6.11 7.28 -8.29
CA TYR A 15 5.96 8.67 -8.73
C TYR A 15 5.68 9.62 -7.56
N GLY A 16 4.85 9.20 -6.60
CA GLY A 16 4.57 9.94 -5.37
C GLY A 16 5.82 10.11 -4.52
N ILE A 17 6.61 9.05 -4.33
CA ILE A 17 7.90 9.12 -3.64
C ILE A 17 8.84 10.06 -4.40
N ASN A 18 9.00 9.89 -5.72
CA ASN A 18 9.88 10.73 -6.54
C ASN A 18 9.48 12.22 -6.41
N TYR A 19 8.18 12.52 -6.48
CA TYR A 19 7.63 13.86 -6.32
C TYR A 19 7.89 14.44 -4.92
N LEU A 20 7.75 13.64 -3.86
CA LEU A 20 8.05 14.03 -2.48
C LEU A 20 9.56 14.20 -2.24
N THR A 21 10.41 13.36 -2.86
CA THR A 21 11.87 13.47 -2.78
C THR A 21 12.45 14.56 -3.67
N LYS A 22 11.67 15.10 -4.62
CA LYS A 22 12.08 16.27 -5.41
C LYS A 22 12.09 17.47 -4.48
N LYS A 23 13.28 17.76 -3.93
CA LYS A 23 13.53 18.84 -2.97
C LYS A 23 12.95 20.16 -3.49
N GLY A 24 11.94 20.68 -2.80
CA GLY A 24 11.57 22.09 -2.86
C GLY A 24 12.59 22.97 -2.11
N PRO A 25 12.54 24.31 -2.30
CA PRO A 25 13.51 25.27 -1.75
C PRO A 25 13.64 25.26 -0.22
N ASP A 26 12.70 24.67 0.52
CA ASP A 26 12.64 24.81 1.98
C ASP A 26 13.31 23.70 2.79
N GLY A 27 13.80 22.61 2.17
CA GLY A 27 14.69 21.64 2.83
C GLY A 27 14.22 20.99 4.14
N LYS A 28 12.97 21.24 4.59
CA LYS A 28 12.43 20.86 5.90
C LYS A 28 10.97 20.35 5.77
N SER A 29 10.88 19.03 5.68
CA SER A 29 9.96 18.12 6.37
C SER A 29 8.44 18.43 6.51
N ILE A 30 7.69 18.29 5.42
CA ILE A 30 6.32 17.72 5.51
C ILE A 30 6.40 16.24 5.93
N ILE A 31 7.54 15.60 5.59
CA ILE A 31 7.88 14.23 5.93
C ILE A 31 8.09 14.04 7.44
N ASP A 32 8.77 14.94 8.17
CA ASP A 32 8.88 14.80 9.66
C ASP A 32 7.51 14.92 10.34
N ASN A 33 6.60 15.80 9.90
CA ASN A 33 5.26 15.87 10.51
C ASN A 33 4.40 14.62 10.21
N LEU A 34 4.64 13.97 9.06
CA LEU A 34 4.02 12.68 8.71
C LEU A 34 4.73 11.50 9.39
N VAL A 35 6.02 11.63 9.67
CA VAL A 35 6.86 10.64 10.37
C VAL A 35 6.65 10.68 11.88
N ASP A 36 6.38 11.84 12.46
CA ASP A 36 5.98 11.98 13.87
C ASP A 36 4.62 11.31 14.13
N ASN A 37 3.73 11.28 13.12
CA ASN A 37 2.51 10.46 13.12
C ASN A 37 2.68 9.10 12.40
N ALA A 38 3.93 8.68 12.12
CA ALA A 38 4.21 7.41 11.44
C ALA A 38 3.80 6.13 12.09
N PRO A 39 3.96 5.95 13.41
CA PRO A 39 3.50 4.71 14.00
C PRO A 39 2.01 4.49 13.71
N ASP A 40 1.19 5.53 13.80
CA ASP A 40 -0.25 5.47 13.52
C ASP A 40 -0.57 5.15 12.05
N TRP A 41 0.07 5.79 11.07
CA TRP A 41 -0.22 5.46 9.66
C TRP A 41 0.30 4.09 9.25
N ALA A 42 1.44 3.67 9.81
CA ALA A 42 2.00 2.35 9.56
C ALA A 42 1.12 1.26 10.20
N GLU A 43 0.65 1.47 11.42
CA GLU A 43 -0.25 0.55 12.12
C GLU A 43 -1.60 0.46 11.40
N ARG A 44 -2.16 1.59 10.97
CA ARG A 44 -3.39 1.61 10.15
C ARG A 44 -3.17 0.88 8.82
N ALA A 45 -2.09 1.18 8.10
CA ALA A 45 -1.77 0.51 6.84
C ALA A 45 -1.59 -1.00 7.01
N LYS A 46 -0.94 -1.44 8.09
CA LYS A 46 -0.79 -2.85 8.44
C LYS A 46 -2.14 -3.51 8.71
N LYS A 47 -3.02 -2.87 9.48
CA LYS A 47 -4.37 -3.36 9.78
C LYS A 47 -5.25 -3.47 8.53
N TYR A 48 -5.20 -2.48 7.63
CA TYR A 48 -5.87 -2.56 6.32
C TYR A 48 -5.25 -3.64 5.42
N GLY A 49 -3.94 -3.80 5.46
CA GLY A 49 -3.21 -4.86 4.76
C GLY A 49 -3.66 -6.24 5.23
N GLU A 50 -3.67 -6.49 6.53
CA GLU A 50 -4.12 -7.75 7.14
C GLU A 50 -5.58 -8.07 6.76
N LEU A 51 -6.51 -7.13 6.93
CA LEU A 51 -7.93 -7.32 6.54
C LEU A 51 -8.08 -7.66 5.05
N THR A 52 -7.28 -7.03 4.19
CA THR A 52 -7.32 -7.26 2.74
C THR A 52 -6.68 -8.61 2.39
N LEU A 53 -5.56 -8.96 3.03
CA LEU A 53 -4.86 -10.23 2.85
C LEU A 53 -5.69 -11.41 3.34
N GLU A 54 -6.37 -11.28 4.48
CA GLU A 54 -7.30 -12.30 4.99
C GLU A 54 -8.45 -12.51 4.02
N GLN A 55 -9.09 -11.43 3.53
CA GLN A 55 -10.15 -11.55 2.53
C GLN A 55 -9.65 -12.19 1.23
N ILE A 56 -8.43 -11.87 0.79
CA ILE A 56 -7.82 -12.48 -0.39
C ILE A 56 -7.52 -13.97 -0.12
N ALA A 57 -7.00 -14.32 1.05
CA ALA A 57 -6.67 -15.70 1.42
C ALA A 57 -7.93 -16.56 1.49
N VAL A 58 -9.00 -16.09 2.13
CA VAL A 58 -10.30 -16.77 2.20
C VAL A 58 -10.90 -16.92 0.80
N ARG A 59 -10.89 -15.86 -0.02
CA ARG A 59 -11.36 -15.93 -1.42
C ARG A 59 -10.52 -16.89 -2.26
N ALA A 60 -9.21 -16.89 -2.09
CA ALA A 60 -8.31 -17.77 -2.83
C ALA A 60 -8.49 -19.24 -2.43
N GLN A 61 -8.76 -19.53 -1.14
CA GLN A 61 -9.10 -20.86 -0.66
C GLN A 61 -10.45 -21.31 -1.22
N ASN A 62 -11.50 -20.48 -1.12
CA ASN A 62 -12.83 -20.79 -1.67
C ASN A 62 -12.80 -21.06 -3.18
N ILE A 63 -12.03 -20.29 -3.96
CA ILE A 63 -11.88 -20.53 -5.41
C ILE A 63 -11.14 -21.84 -5.67
N ARG A 64 -10.10 -22.15 -4.88
CA ARG A 64 -9.30 -23.37 -5.01
C ARG A 64 -10.13 -24.62 -4.70
N ASP A 65 -11.00 -24.56 -3.70
CA ASP A 65 -11.87 -25.66 -3.32
C ASP A 65 -13.02 -25.83 -4.31
N ASN A 66 -13.62 -24.75 -4.80
CA ASN A 66 -14.67 -24.80 -5.83
C ASN A 66 -14.18 -25.30 -7.21
N THR A 67 -12.88 -25.23 -7.49
CA THR A 67 -12.29 -25.74 -8.74
C THR A 67 -11.93 -27.23 -8.65
N ARG A 68 -12.04 -27.85 -7.45
CA ARG A 68 -11.79 -29.28 -7.21
C ARG A 68 -13.07 -30.12 -7.06
N GLY A 69 -14.24 -29.49 -7.10
CA GLY A 69 -15.55 -30.14 -7.11
C GLY A 69 -16.10 -30.33 -8.51
#